data_AF-A0A1M5CH67-F1
#
_entry.id   AF-A0A1M5CH67-F1
#
_cell.length_a   1.000
_cell.length_b   1.000
_cell.length_c   1.000
_cell.angle_alpha   90.00
_cell.angle_beta   90.00
_cell.angle_gamma   90.00
#
_symmetry.space_group_name_H-M   'P 1'
#
loop_
_entity.id
_entity.type
_entity.pdbx_description
1 polymer ?
#
loop_
_entity_poly.entity_id
_entity_poly.type
_entity_poly.pdbx_seq_one_letter_code
_entity_poly.pdbx_strand_id
1 'polypeptide(L)'
;MKFLVWLLRAAIFFLLFAFSLNNQHDIVVHWFFGAQWRGPLVLAVLVAFGLGLLIGLGSWLPARRRVQPPQPVPASTTVHRATERAARSAPTRPDADAAVATAAARPTPAPPEHV
;
A
#
# COMPACT_ATOMS: atom_id res chain seq x y z
N MET A 1 -3.19 -7.45 29.74
CA MET A 1 -3.29 -5.98 29.53
C MET A 1 -4.62 -5.48 28.95
N LYS A 2 -5.62 -6.34 28.64
CA LYS A 2 -6.93 -5.89 28.11
C LYS A 2 -8.00 -5.66 29.19
N PHE A 3 -7.85 -6.29 30.35
CA PHE A 3 -8.78 -6.15 31.48
C PHE A 3 -8.89 -4.72 31.99
N LEU A 4 -7.78 -3.97 32.01
CA LEU A 4 -7.77 -2.58 32.47
C LEU A 4 -8.59 -1.68 31.56
N VAL A 5 -8.49 -1.87 30.24
CA VAL A 5 -9.30 -1.14 29.25
C VAL A 5 -10.78 -1.53 29.36
N TRP A 6 -11.08 -2.80 29.63
CA TRP A 6 -12.45 -3.27 29.83
C TRP A 6 -13.06 -2.68 31.11
N LEU A 7 -12.30 -2.67 32.22
CA LEU A 7 -12.71 -2.09 33.48
C LEU A 7 -12.89 -0.57 33.38
N LEU A 8 -12.02 0.13 32.64
CA LEU A 8 -12.16 1.56 32.41
C LEU A 8 -13.44 1.89 31.64
N ARG A 9 -13.78 1.10 30.60
CA ARG A 9 -15.04 1.25 29.85
C ARG A 9 -16.26 1.00 30.75
N ALA A 10 -16.20 -0.03 31.59
CA ALA A 10 -17.26 -0.32 32.57
C ALA A 10 -17.38 0.77 33.65
N ALA A 11 -16.25 1.30 34.13
CA ALA A 11 -16.21 2.39 35.10
C ALA A 11 -16.82 3.67 34.52
N ILE A 12 -16.50 4.03 33.27
CA ILE A 12 -17.11 5.17 32.58
C ILE A 12 -18.63 4.97 32.46
N PHE A 13 -19.08 3.79 32.05
CA PHE A 13 -20.51 3.47 32.00
C PHE A 13 -21.17 3.60 33.38
N PHE A 14 -20.56 3.04 34.41
CA PHE A 14 -21.07 3.10 35.77
C PHE A 14 -21.12 4.54 36.29
N LEU A 15 -20.11 5.36 35.98
CA LEU A 15 -20.08 6.77 36.37
C LEU A 15 -21.18 7.55 35.66
N LEU A 16 -21.39 7.33 34.36
CA LEU A 16 -22.49 7.91 33.59
C LEU A 16 -23.86 7.47 34.13
N PHE A 17 -23.99 6.20 34.52
CA PHE A 17 -25.21 5.63 35.10
C PHE A 17 -25.48 6.16 36.52
N ALA A 18 -24.47 6.20 37.39
CA ALA A 18 -24.58 6.78 38.72
C ALA A 18 -24.85 8.29 38.66
N PHE A 19 -24.21 8.98 37.72
CA PHE A 19 -24.51 10.38 37.40
C PHE A 19 -25.95 10.54 36.93
N SER A 20 -26.53 9.54 36.23
CA SER A 20 -27.94 9.55 35.85
C SER A 20 -28.90 9.42 37.02
N LEU A 21 -28.55 8.58 37.99
CA LEU A 21 -29.29 8.45 39.24
C LEU A 21 -29.21 9.70 40.09
N ASN A 22 -28.08 10.41 40.10
CA ASN A 22 -27.88 11.61 40.91
C ASN A 22 -28.37 12.90 40.23
N ASN A 23 -28.46 12.91 38.89
CA ASN A 23 -28.86 14.08 38.10
C ASN A 23 -30.18 13.83 37.37
N GLN A 24 -31.21 13.46 38.13
CA GLN A 24 -32.60 13.32 37.66
C GLN A 24 -33.32 14.65 37.41
N HIS A 25 -32.58 15.77 37.36
CA HIS A 25 -33.16 17.07 37.08
C HIS A 25 -33.70 17.11 35.65
N ASP A 26 -34.97 17.52 35.54
CA ASP A 26 -35.63 17.67 34.25
C ASP A 26 -35.10 18.90 33.51
N ILE A 27 -34.70 18.72 32.26
CA ILE A 27 -34.46 19.80 31.30
C ILE A 27 -35.65 19.97 30.37
N VAL A 28 -35.87 21.21 29.97
CA VAL A 28 -36.88 21.57 28.97
C VAL A 28 -36.16 21.92 27.67
N VAL A 29 -36.28 21.07 26.66
CA VAL A 29 -35.85 21.38 25.30
C VAL A 29 -36.99 22.14 24.64
N HIS A 30 -36.74 23.41 24.31
CA HIS A 30 -37.69 24.28 23.66
C HIS A 30 -37.55 24.10 22.15
N TRP A 31 -38.55 23.47 21.55
CA TRP A 31 -38.64 23.32 20.11
C TRP A 31 -39.44 24.48 19.52
N PHE A 32 -39.42 24.55 18.20
CA PHE A 32 -40.22 25.47 17.41
C PHE A 32 -41.73 25.21 17.63
N PHE A 33 -42.57 26.24 17.51
CA PHE A 33 -44.03 26.19 17.73
C PHE A 33 -44.50 25.96 19.19
N GLY A 34 -43.66 26.25 20.19
CA GLY A 34 -44.03 26.11 21.60
C GLY A 34 -44.04 24.66 22.10
N ALA A 35 -43.63 23.71 21.26
CA ALA A 35 -43.41 22.33 21.67
C ALA A 35 -42.24 22.29 22.66
N GLN A 36 -42.51 21.82 23.87
CA GLN A 36 -41.51 21.67 24.91
C GLN A 36 -41.36 20.18 25.21
N TRP A 37 -40.14 19.67 25.07
CA TRP A 37 -39.85 18.29 25.46
C TRP A 37 -39.14 18.30 26.79
N ARG A 38 -39.72 17.62 27.78
CA ARG A 38 -39.14 17.42 29.10
C ARG A 38 -38.49 16.05 29.18
N GLY A 39 -37.26 16.03 29.67
CA GLY A 39 -36.56 14.79 29.95
C GLY A 39 -35.38 15.03 30.90
N PRO A 40 -34.82 13.98 31.51
CA PRO A 40 -33.76 14.13 32.47
C PRO A 40 -32.46 14.57 31.77
N LEU A 41 -31.76 15.56 32.36
CA LEU A 41 -30.50 16.13 31.86
C LEU A 41 -29.51 15.05 31.42
N VAL A 42 -29.44 13.99 32.20
CA VAL A 42 -28.45 12.94 32.00
C VAL A 42 -28.68 12.10 30.75
N LEU A 43 -29.94 11.87 30.33
CA LEU A 43 -30.23 11.16 29.08
C LEU A 43 -29.72 11.99 27.89
N ALA A 44 -29.88 13.32 27.95
CA ALA A 44 -29.37 14.20 26.91
C ALA A 44 -27.84 14.15 26.81
N VAL A 45 -27.12 14.19 27.94
CA VAL A 45 -25.66 14.09 27.97
C VAL A 45 -25.19 12.72 27.46
N LEU A 46 -25.84 11.64 27.90
CA LEU A 46 -25.48 10.28 27.50
C LEU A 46 -25.68 10.06 25.99
N VAL A 47 -26.80 10.54 25.44
CA VAL A 47 -27.09 10.45 23.99
C VAL A 47 -26.08 11.29 23.20
N ALA A 48 -25.82 12.54 23.61
CA ALA A 48 -24.86 13.41 22.94
C ALA A 48 -23.44 12.81 22.94
N PHE A 49 -23.01 12.28 24.09
CA PHE A 49 -21.72 11.60 24.22
C PHE A 49 -21.66 10.32 23.39
N GLY A 50 -22.71 9.50 23.42
CA GLY A 50 -22.82 8.28 22.62
C GLY A 50 -22.74 8.56 21.12
N LEU A 51 -23.45 9.57 20.63
CA LEU A 51 -23.37 10.03 19.24
C LEU A 51 -21.96 10.54 18.91
N GLY A 52 -21.38 11.40 19.75
CA GLY A 52 -20.03 11.92 19.56
C GLY A 52 -18.98 10.80 19.48
N LEU A 53 -19.14 9.76 20.31
CA LEU A 53 -18.26 8.60 20.28
C LEU A 53 -18.47 7.75 19.02
N LEU A 54 -19.70 7.52 18.58
CA LEU A 54 -19.98 6.78 17.33
C LEU A 54 -19.39 7.51 16.12
N ILE A 55 -19.57 8.83 16.06
CA ILE A 55 -19.01 9.69 14.99
C ILE A 55 -17.49 9.68 15.07
N GLY A 56 -16.91 9.86 16.27
CA GLY A 56 -15.46 9.82 16.48
C GLY A 56 -14.86 8.47 16.06
N LEU A 57 -15.43 7.36 16.50
CA LEU A 57 -14.96 6.02 16.14
C LEU A 57 -15.13 5.74 14.65
N GLY A 58 -16.23 6.22 14.04
CA GLY A 58 -16.47 6.13 12.60
C GLY A 58 -15.49 6.96 11.77
N SER A 59 -15.11 8.16 12.24
CA SER A 59 -14.13 9.03 11.58
C SER A 59 -12.71 8.46 11.56
N TRP A 60 -12.38 7.57 12.51
CA TRP A 60 -11.10 6.89 12.60
C TRP A 60 -10.99 5.66 11.70
N LEU A 61 -11.95 5.42 10.80
CA LEU A 61 -11.85 4.40 9.77
C LEU A 61 -11.35 5.03 8.46
N PRO A 62 -10.07 5.42 8.33
CA PRO A 62 -9.57 5.89 7.05
C PRO A 62 -9.72 4.72 6.07
N ALA A 63 -10.43 5.01 4.98
CA ALA A 63 -10.70 4.10 3.90
C ALA A 63 -9.44 3.30 3.58
N ARG A 64 -9.45 2.02 3.96
CA ARG A 64 -8.46 1.02 3.53
C ARG A 64 -8.71 0.66 2.06
N ARG A 65 -8.97 1.66 1.21
CA ARG A 65 -8.79 1.55 -0.24
C ARG A 65 -7.31 1.82 -0.49
N ARG A 66 -6.48 0.87 -0.07
CA ARG A 66 -5.16 0.74 -0.68
C ARG A 66 -5.44 0.38 -2.13
N VAL A 67 -5.41 1.39 -3.00
CA VAL A 67 -5.16 1.14 -4.42
C VAL A 67 -3.88 0.34 -4.45
N GLN A 68 -3.98 -0.90 -4.92
CA GLN A 68 -2.83 -1.78 -5.04
C GLN A 68 -1.88 -1.10 -6.04
N PRO A 69 -0.65 -0.73 -5.64
CA PRO A 69 0.27 -0.13 -6.58
C PRO A 69 0.49 -1.10 -7.74
N PRO A 70 0.58 -0.61 -9.00
CA PRO A 70 0.89 -1.46 -10.15
C PRO A 70 2.12 -2.30 -9.86
N GLN A 71 2.00 -3.62 -10.04
CA GLN A 71 3.10 -4.56 -9.85
C GLN A 71 4.24 -4.16 -10.81
N PRO A 72 5.49 -4.01 -10.33
CA PRO A 72 6.62 -3.78 -11.22
C PRO A 72 6.76 -5.00 -12.13
N VAL A 73 6.53 -4.83 -13.43
CA VAL A 73 6.83 -5.86 -14.42
C VAL A 73 8.31 -6.23 -14.29
N PRO A 74 8.65 -7.50 -13.99
CA PRO A 74 10.04 -7.89 -13.79
C PRO A 74 10.84 -7.65 -15.07
N ALA A 75 12.00 -7.02 -14.91
CA ALA A 75 12.95 -6.65 -15.97
C ALA A 75 13.39 -7.83 -16.86
N SER A 76 13.11 -9.06 -16.45
CA SER A 76 13.33 -10.31 -17.21
C SER A 76 12.59 -10.33 -18.55
N THR A 77 11.43 -9.69 -18.65
CA THR A 77 10.67 -9.62 -19.91
C THR A 77 11.35 -8.70 -20.91
N THR A 78 12.01 -7.63 -20.44
CA THR A 78 12.72 -6.68 -21.30
C THR A 78 14.00 -7.30 -21.84
N VAL A 79 14.74 -8.07 -21.05
CA VAL A 79 15.96 -8.77 -21.49
C VAL A 79 15.61 -9.87 -22.49
N HIS A 80 14.61 -10.71 -22.22
CA HIS A 80 14.23 -11.79 -23.15
C HIS A 80 13.71 -11.22 -24.49
N ARG A 81 12.91 -10.14 -24.45
CA ARG A 81 12.42 -9.44 -25.66
C ARG A 81 13.54 -8.72 -26.41
N ALA A 82 14.54 -8.16 -25.72
CA ALA A 82 15.70 -7.53 -26.35
C ALA A 82 16.62 -8.57 -27.03
N THR A 83 16.84 -9.72 -26.40
CA THR A 83 17.64 -10.82 -26.96
C THR A 83 16.94 -11.45 -28.17
N GLU A 84 15.61 -11.64 -28.13
CA GLU A 84 14.85 -12.16 -29.27
C GLU A 84 14.82 -11.16 -30.44
N ARG A 85 14.72 -9.85 -30.14
CA ARG A 85 14.78 -8.80 -31.16
C ARG A 85 16.18 -8.71 -31.79
N ALA A 86 17.25 -8.83 -30.98
CA ALA A 86 18.63 -8.86 -31.44
C ALA A 86 18.92 -10.10 -32.31
N ALA A 87 18.39 -11.27 -31.93
CA ALA A 87 18.51 -12.50 -32.70
C ALA A 87 17.78 -12.43 -34.06
N ARG A 88 16.65 -11.70 -34.13
CA ARG A 88 15.90 -11.51 -35.38
C ARG A 88 16.54 -10.48 -36.33
N SER A 89 17.42 -9.62 -35.82
CA SER A 89 18.14 -8.60 -36.60
C SER A 89 19.58 -8.99 -36.97
N ALA A 90 20.04 -10.22 -36.68
CA ALA A 90 21.36 -10.67 -37.08
C ALA A 90 21.41 -10.92 -38.61
N PRO A 91 22.31 -10.27 -39.37
CA PRO A 91 22.46 -10.50 -40.79
C PRO A 91 23.14 -11.84 -41.03
N THR A 92 22.52 -12.71 -41.82
CA THR A 92 23.18 -13.88 -42.42
C THR A 92 24.24 -13.35 -43.38
N ARG A 93 25.51 -13.38 -42.97
CA ARG A 93 26.64 -13.15 -43.87
C ARG A 93 27.34 -14.49 -44.13
N PRO A 94 26.98 -15.21 -45.21
CA PRO A 94 27.92 -16.15 -45.79
C PRO A 94 29.06 -15.34 -46.45
N ASP A 95 30.21 -15.98 -46.64
CA ASP A 95 31.32 -15.52 -47.48
C ASP A 95 32.37 -14.62 -46.80
N ALA A 96 33.16 -15.22 -45.89
CA ALA A 96 34.43 -14.65 -45.42
C ALA A 96 35.66 -15.55 -45.67
N ASP A 97 35.52 -16.67 -46.39
CA ASP A 97 36.61 -17.65 -46.57
C ASP A 97 37.25 -17.67 -47.97
N ALA A 98 36.85 -16.80 -48.92
CA ALA A 98 37.30 -16.88 -50.32
C ALA A 98 38.41 -15.89 -50.73
N ALA A 99 38.86 -14.95 -49.88
CA ALA A 99 39.67 -13.81 -50.34
C ALA A 99 41.01 -13.59 -49.61
N VAL A 100 41.63 -14.62 -49.04
CA VAL A 100 43.05 -14.56 -48.56
C VAL A 100 44.00 -15.32 -49.50
N ALA A 101 43.49 -15.92 -50.58
CA ALA A 101 44.30 -16.42 -51.67
C ALA A 101 44.82 -15.28 -52.57
N THR A 102 45.85 -14.53 -52.13
CA THR A 102 46.88 -13.86 -52.95
C THR A 102 47.90 -13.18 -52.02
N ALA A 103 48.81 -13.95 -51.44
CA ALA A 103 50.05 -13.42 -50.85
C ALA A 103 51.17 -14.45 -51.01
N ALA A 104 51.62 -14.54 -52.26
CA ALA A 104 53.00 -14.75 -52.68
C ALA A 104 53.89 -15.72 -51.86
N ALA A 105 54.05 -16.89 -52.45
CA ALA A 105 55.16 -17.81 -52.24
C ALA A 105 56.55 -17.14 -52.38
N ARG A 106 57.47 -17.46 -51.46
CA ARG A 106 58.78 -18.02 -51.84
C ARG A 106 59.47 -18.75 -50.68
N PRO A 107 60.21 -19.84 -50.95
CA PRO A 107 60.75 -20.73 -49.94
C PRO A 107 62.20 -20.42 -49.54
N THR A 108 62.50 -20.85 -48.32
CA THR A 108 63.79 -20.98 -47.63
C THR A 108 64.81 -21.81 -48.43
N PRO A 109 66.09 -21.38 -48.52
CA PRO A 109 67.20 -22.30 -48.81
C PRO A 109 67.84 -22.82 -47.50
N ALA A 110 68.07 -24.12 -47.46
CA ALA A 110 68.68 -24.90 -46.37
C ALA A 110 70.19 -24.62 -46.19
N PRO A 111 70.78 -24.98 -45.03
CA PRO A 111 72.23 -24.95 -44.79
C PRO A 111 72.92 -26.21 -45.36
N PRO A 112 74.23 -26.17 -45.62
CA PRO A 112 75.12 -27.06 -44.87
C PRO A 112 76.53 -26.50 -44.58
N GLU A 113 77.21 -27.26 -43.73
CA GLU A 113 78.48 -27.08 -43.05
C GLU A 113 79.74 -26.99 -43.92
N HIS A 114 80.83 -26.42 -43.36
CA HIS A 114 82.17 -27.03 -43.19
C HIS A 114 83.33 -26.01 -43.28
N VAL A 115 84.20 -26.10 -42.25
CA VAL A 115 85.59 -25.56 -42.07
C VAL A 115 85.75 -24.10 -41.68
#